data_AF-A0A7X7F3W1-F1
#
_entry.id   AF-A0A7X7F3W1-F1
#
_cell.length_a   1.000
_cell.length_b   1.000
_cell.length_c   1.000
_cell.angle_alpha   90.00
_cell.angle_beta   90.00
_cell.angle_gamma   90.00
#
_symmetry.space_group_name_H-M   'P 1'
#
loop_
_entity.id
_entity.type
_entity.pdbx_description
1 polymer ?
#
loop_
_entity_poly.entity_id
_entity_poly.type
_entity_poly.pdbx_seq_one_letter_code
_entity_poly.pdbx_strand_id
1 'polypeptide(L)'
;MVLFVAYLIFRKQATIEVGIMPSFLDRRRRAMTIGWLLMAGGIVGLIAGIVVVTDMNADTSQWGVPAMLVSAIVILLGAGWAGFGSRIVTCQKMNKHYVWLRGVHPDYLETLPDWSGE
;
A
#
# COMPACT_ATOMS: atom_id res chain seq x y z
N MET A 1 7.99 12.54 21.22
CA MET A 1 6.95 11.48 21.26
C MET A 1 5.55 12.01 21.60
N VAL A 2 5.37 12.79 22.68
CA VAL A 2 4.03 13.27 23.11
C VAL A 2 3.26 14.03 22.02
N LEU A 3 3.91 14.93 21.28
CA LEU A 3 3.26 15.67 20.18
C LEU A 3 2.79 14.76 19.02
N PHE A 4 3.50 13.67 18.75
CA PHE A 4 3.12 12.71 17.70
C PHE A 4 1.91 11.88 18.11
N VAL A 5 1.85 11.46 19.37
CA VAL A 5 0.69 10.75 19.93
C VAL A 5 -0.54 11.67 19.95
N ALA A 6 -0.39 12.92 20.39
CA ALA A 6 -1.46 13.90 20.34
C ALA A 6 -1.97 14.11 18.90
N TYR A 7 -1.07 14.22 17.92
CA TYR A 7 -1.46 14.32 16.50
C TYR A 7 -2.25 13.10 16.01
N LEU A 8 -1.87 11.88 16.40
CA LEU A 8 -2.60 10.67 16.02
C LEU A 8 -4.00 10.62 16.63
N ILE A 9 -4.16 11.10 17.87
CA ILE A 9 -5.46 11.13 18.58
C ILE A 9 -6.37 12.22 18.03
N PHE A 10 -5.85 13.43 17.76
CA PHE A 10 -6.62 14.56 17.25
C PHE A 10 -6.77 14.58 15.72
N ARG A 11 -6.31 13.52 15.03
CA ARG A 11 -6.45 13.40 13.58
C ARG A 11 -7.92 13.38 13.20
N LYS A 12 -8.34 14.37 12.41
CA LYS A 12 -9.67 14.36 11.79
C LYS A 12 -9.78 13.21 10.80
N GLN A 13 -10.85 12.45 10.91
CA GLN A 13 -11.20 11.37 9.99
C GLN A 13 -12.56 11.71 9.39
N ALA A 14 -12.64 11.69 8.06
CA ALA A 14 -13.90 11.76 7.34
C ALA A 14 -14.21 10.36 6.81
N THR A 15 -15.31 9.78 7.27
CA THR A 15 -15.83 8.52 6.73
C THR A 15 -16.83 8.86 5.66
N ILE A 16 -16.59 8.41 4.43
CA ILE A 16 -17.46 8.65 3.29
C ILE A 16 -17.83 7.30 2.71
N GLU A 17 -19.13 7.04 2.62
CA GLU A 17 -19.67 5.85 2.00
C GLU A 17 -19.85 6.11 0.50
N VAL A 18 -19.00 5.47 -0.31
CA VAL A 18 -19.07 5.53 -1.76
C VAL A 18 -19.53 4.17 -2.26
N GLY A 19 -20.55 4.13 -3.11
CA GLY A 19 -20.93 2.91 -3.82
C GLY A 19 -19.81 2.49 -4.78
N ILE A 20 -19.25 1.29 -4.60
CA ILE A 20 -18.14 0.78 -5.43
C ILE A 20 -18.67 -0.30 -6.36
N MET A 21 -18.38 -0.18 -7.65
CA MET A 21 -18.71 -1.22 -8.63
C MET A 21 -17.81 -2.46 -8.43
N PRO A 22 -18.33 -3.69 -8.51
CA PRO A 22 -17.58 -4.92 -8.18
C PRO A 22 -16.28 -5.11 -8.96
N SER A 23 -16.23 -4.66 -10.22
CA SER A 23 -15.03 -4.77 -11.07
C SER A 23 -13.81 -4.04 -10.51
N PHE A 24 -14.01 -2.92 -9.79
CA PHE A 24 -12.93 -2.19 -9.13
C PHE A 24 -12.46 -2.90 -7.85
N LEU A 25 -13.36 -3.60 -7.16
CA LEU A 25 -13.00 -4.45 -6.02
C LEU A 25 -12.13 -5.63 -6.47
N ASP A 26 -12.44 -6.24 -7.61
CA ASP A 26 -11.65 -7.34 -8.17
C ASP A 26 -10.26 -6.88 -8.58
N ARG A 27 -10.14 -5.69 -9.18
CA ARG A 27 -8.82 -5.09 -9.48
C ARG A 27 -8.02 -4.86 -8.19
N ARG A 28 -8.64 -4.33 -7.14
CA ARG A 28 -8.02 -4.13 -5.83
C ARG A 28 -7.59 -5.45 -5.20
N ARG A 29 -8.45 -6.47 -5.23
CA ARG A 29 -8.16 -7.81 -4.71
C ARG A 29 -6.95 -8.40 -5.42
N ARG A 30 -6.92 -8.37 -6.76
CA ARG A 30 -5.77 -8.84 -7.54
C ARG A 30 -4.48 -8.11 -7.18
N ALA A 31 -4.52 -6.77 -7.08
CA ALA A 31 -3.36 -5.99 -6.67
C ALA A 31 -2.87 -6.36 -5.27
N MET A 32 -3.78 -6.55 -4.32
CA MET A 32 -3.47 -6.99 -2.96
C MET A 32 -2.87 -8.40 -2.95
N THR A 33 -3.45 -9.35 -3.70
CA THR A 33 -2.94 -10.73 -3.81
C THR A 33 -1.53 -10.74 -4.39
N ILE A 34 -1.27 -10.00 -5.47
CA ILE A 34 0.06 -9.91 -6.08
C ILE A 34 1.07 -9.31 -5.10
N GLY A 35 0.70 -8.24 -4.40
CA GLY A 35 1.57 -7.61 -3.41
C GLY A 35 1.90 -8.56 -2.25
N TRP A 36 0.91 -9.30 -1.74
CA TRP A 36 1.13 -10.33 -0.71
C TRP A 36 2.02 -11.47 -1.20
N LEU A 37 1.83 -11.96 -2.43
CA LEU A 37 2.68 -13.00 -3.01
C LEU A 37 4.12 -12.55 -3.18
N LEU A 38 4.35 -11.30 -3.62
CA LEU A 38 5.69 -10.72 -3.72
C LEU A 38 6.35 -10.58 -2.35
N MET A 39 5.62 -10.09 -1.35
CA MET A 39 6.17 -10.00 0.01
C MET A 39 6.50 -11.38 0.59
N ALA A 40 5.61 -12.35 0.45
CA ALA A 40 5.84 -13.72 0.92
C ALA A 40 7.05 -14.35 0.21
N GLY A 41 7.13 -14.23 -1.12
CA GLY A 41 8.25 -14.73 -1.91
C GLY A 41 9.58 -14.07 -1.54
N GLY A 42 9.58 -12.75 -1.33
CA GLY A 42 10.76 -12.02 -0.88
C GLY A 42 11.20 -12.42 0.53
N ILE A 43 10.29 -12.67 1.46
CA ILE A 43 10.65 -13.17 2.81
C ILE A 43 11.30 -14.55 2.72
N VAL A 44 10.72 -15.46 1.94
CA VAL A 44 11.30 -16.81 1.72
C VAL A 44 12.68 -16.71 1.08
N GLY A 45 12.85 -15.85 0.08
CA GLY A 45 14.14 -15.60 -0.56
C GLY A 45 15.20 -15.03 0.39
N LEU A 46 14.79 -14.17 1.31
CA LEU A 46 15.68 -13.59 2.33
C LEU A 46 16.16 -14.67 3.31
N ILE A 47 15.26 -15.51 3.80
CA ILE A 47 15.59 -16.64 4.68
C ILE A 47 16.53 -17.62 3.96
N ALA A 48 16.21 -17.99 2.71
CA ALA A 48 17.05 -18.87 1.91
C ALA A 48 18.45 -18.27 1.68
N GLY A 49 18.54 -16.97 1.42
CA GLY A 49 19.81 -16.25 1.29
C GLY A 49 20.66 -16.32 2.56
N ILE A 50 20.04 -16.17 3.74
CA ILE A 50 20.76 -16.32 5.03
C ILE A 50 21.33 -17.74 5.17
N VAL A 51 20.51 -18.77 4.91
CA VAL A 51 20.94 -20.18 5.00
C VAL A 51 22.11 -20.46 4.04
N VAL A 52 22.07 -19.92 2.82
CA VAL A 52 23.16 -20.08 1.84
C VAL A 52 24.46 -19.42 2.31
N VAL A 53 24.39 -18.28 3.00
CA VAL A 53 25.57 -17.62 3.56
C VAL A 53 26.13 -18.41 4.75
N THR A 54 25.29 -19.06 5.57
CA THR A 54 25.72 -19.70 6.82
C THR A 54 26.13 -21.17 6.69
N ASP A 55 25.48 -21.95 5.82
CA ASP A 55 25.60 -23.42 5.81
C ASP A 55 26.17 -24.02 4.51
N MET A 56 26.48 -23.21 3.49
CA MET A 56 26.95 -23.72 2.18
C MET A 56 28.43 -23.42 1.88
N ASN A 57 29.01 -24.29 1.04
CA ASN A 57 30.39 -24.17 0.54
C ASN A 57 30.70 -22.76 -0.02
N ALA A 58 31.97 -22.37 0.03
CA ALA A 58 32.45 -21.04 -0.38
C ALA A 58 31.96 -20.59 -1.77
N ASP A 59 31.84 -21.53 -2.73
CA ASP A 59 31.38 -21.24 -4.09
C ASP A 59 29.88 -20.91 -4.18
N THR A 60 29.05 -21.36 -3.24
CA THR A 60 27.61 -21.06 -3.21
C THR A 60 27.31 -19.87 -2.31
N SER A 61 28.11 -19.68 -1.26
CA SER A 61 28.06 -18.54 -0.33
C SER A 61 28.13 -17.18 -1.05
N GLN A 62 28.91 -17.08 -2.14
CA GLN A 62 29.01 -15.85 -2.95
C GLN A 62 27.67 -15.35 -3.51
N TRP A 63 26.69 -16.24 -3.70
CA TRP A 63 25.36 -15.92 -4.21
C TRP A 63 24.35 -15.55 -3.11
N GLY A 64 24.67 -15.83 -1.84
CA GLY A 64 23.76 -15.59 -0.72
C GLY A 64 23.49 -14.10 -0.49
N VAL A 65 24.53 -13.25 -0.48
CA VAL A 65 24.38 -11.80 -0.28
C VAL A 65 23.60 -11.13 -1.43
N PRO A 66 23.89 -11.39 -2.72
CA PRO A 66 23.06 -10.91 -3.82
C PRO A 66 21.60 -11.37 -3.73
N ALA A 67 21.35 -12.63 -3.37
CA ALA A 67 20.00 -13.17 -3.23
C ALA A 67 19.21 -12.45 -2.11
N MET A 68 19.85 -12.11 -1.00
CA MET A 68 19.24 -11.34 0.08
C MET A 68 18.87 -9.92 -0.37
N LEU A 69 19.76 -9.24 -1.11
CA LEU A 69 19.48 -7.89 -1.63
C LEU A 69 18.31 -7.87 -2.61
N VAL A 70 18.29 -8.81 -3.55
CA VAL A 70 17.16 -8.95 -4.50
C VAL A 70 15.87 -9.23 -3.74
N SER A 71 15.90 -10.11 -2.74
CA SER A 71 14.75 -10.44 -1.92
C SER A 71 14.22 -9.22 -1.15
N ALA A 72 15.10 -8.40 -0.58
CA ALA A 72 14.72 -7.16 0.09
C ALA A 72 14.03 -6.17 -0.88
N ILE A 73 14.55 -6.01 -2.09
CA ILE A 73 13.93 -5.18 -3.13
C ILE A 73 12.53 -5.70 -3.50
N VAL A 74 12.38 -7.01 -3.67
CA VAL A 74 11.10 -7.66 -3.99
C VAL A 74 10.06 -7.40 -2.90
N ILE A 75 10.45 -7.44 -1.61
CA ILE A 75 9.55 -7.10 -0.49
C ILE A 75 9.09 -5.64 -0.59
N LEU A 76 10.00 -4.71 -0.84
CA LEU A 76 9.67 -3.28 -0.97
C LEU A 76 8.72 -3.02 -2.15
N LEU A 77 8.97 -3.68 -3.28
CA LEU A 77 8.10 -3.60 -4.46
C LEU A 77 6.72 -4.21 -4.17
N GLY A 78 6.65 -5.34 -3.48
CA GLY A 78 5.40 -5.97 -3.07
C GLY A 78 4.56 -5.08 -2.14
N ALA A 79 5.21 -4.45 -1.15
CA ALA A 79 4.57 -3.50 -0.24
C ALA A 79 4.05 -2.26 -0.98
N GLY A 80 4.86 -1.71 -1.88
CA GLY A 80 4.45 -0.59 -2.74
C GLY A 80 3.25 -0.96 -3.62
N TRP A 81 3.31 -2.10 -4.29
CA TRP A 81 2.25 -2.57 -5.18
C TRP A 81 0.93 -2.79 -4.44
N ALA A 82 0.97 -3.43 -3.27
CA ALA A 82 -0.21 -3.57 -2.41
C ALA A 82 -0.74 -2.21 -1.95
N GLY A 83 0.13 -1.29 -1.53
CA GLY A 83 -0.24 0.01 -0.96
C GLY A 83 -0.82 0.99 -1.97
N PHE A 84 -0.29 1.01 -3.20
CA PHE A 84 -0.74 1.90 -4.27
C PHE A 84 -1.83 1.26 -5.15
N GLY A 85 -1.68 -0.01 -5.51
CA GLY A 85 -2.61 -0.73 -6.38
C GLY A 85 -3.95 -1.06 -5.72
N SER A 86 -4.03 -1.04 -4.39
CA SER A 86 -5.28 -1.28 -3.66
C SER A 86 -6.14 -0.03 -3.43
N ARG A 87 -5.67 1.16 -3.80
CA ARG A 87 -6.41 2.42 -3.61
C ARG A 87 -7.44 2.58 -4.72
N ILE A 88 -8.73 2.52 -4.35
CA ILE A 88 -9.85 2.76 -5.27
C ILE A 88 -10.23 4.24 -5.27
N VAL A 89 -10.42 4.80 -4.07
CA VAL A 89 -10.67 6.24 -3.86
C VAL A 89 -9.50 6.82 -3.08
N THR A 90 -9.04 8.00 -3.48
CA THR A 90 -7.94 8.72 -2.83
C THR A 90 -8.39 10.10 -2.38
N CYS A 91 -8.10 10.44 -1.13
CA CYS A 91 -8.26 11.81 -0.64
C CYS A 91 -7.08 12.66 -1.14
N GLN A 92 -7.36 13.66 -1.96
CA GLN A 92 -6.35 14.58 -2.49
C GLN A 92 -6.07 15.73 -1.52
N LYS A 93 -7.10 16.25 -0.86
CA LYS A 93 -7.00 17.34 0.12
C LYS A 93 -8.11 17.19 1.15
N MET A 94 -7.84 17.59 2.39
CA MET A 94 -8.85 17.62 3.45
C MET A 94 -8.68 18.91 4.26
N ASN A 95 -9.74 19.71 4.30
CA ASN A 95 -9.89 20.86 5.17
C ASN A 95 -10.83 20.51 6.33
N LYS A 96 -11.04 21.44 7.28
CA LYS A 96 -11.97 21.26 8.40
C LYS A 96 -13.41 20.92 7.98
N HIS A 97 -13.81 21.38 6.80
CA HIS A 97 -15.20 21.29 6.30
C HIS A 97 -15.35 20.49 5.00
N TYR A 98 -14.27 20.32 4.23
CA TYR A 98 -14.34 19.76 2.88
C TYR A 98 -13.27 18.69 2.65
N VAL A 99 -13.60 17.67 1.87
CA VAL A 99 -12.72 16.59 1.46
C VAL A 99 -12.74 16.49 -0.06
N TRP A 100 -11.58 16.59 -0.69
CA TRP A 100 -11.44 16.39 -2.13
C TRP A 100 -11.11 14.92 -2.38
N LEU A 101 -12.00 14.25 -3.11
CA LEU A 101 -11.85 12.85 -3.49
C LEU A 101 -11.43 12.74 -4.95
N ARG A 102 -10.56 11.77 -5.23
CA ARG A 102 -10.11 11.39 -6.57
C ARG A 102 -10.37 9.90 -6.78
N GLY A 103 -10.85 9.55 -7.98
CA GLY A 103 -11.23 8.18 -8.33
C GLY A 103 -12.72 7.87 -8.11
N VAL A 104 -13.55 8.91 -7.98
CA VAL A 104 -15.01 8.80 -7.84
C VAL A 104 -15.69 9.29 -9.13
N HIS A 105 -16.84 8.72 -9.48
CA HIS A 105 -17.59 9.09 -10.67
C HIS A 105 -18.18 10.52 -10.54
N PRO A 106 -18.23 11.33 -11.61
CA PRO A 106 -18.83 12.67 -11.58
C PRO A 106 -20.25 12.69 -11.01
N ASP A 107 -21.10 11.75 -11.41
CA ASP A 107 -22.49 11.63 -10.92
C ASP A 107 -22.57 11.49 -9.39
N TYR A 108 -21.57 10.87 -8.75
CA TYR A 108 -21.54 10.81 -7.28
C TYR A 108 -21.15 12.16 -6.68
N LEU A 109 -20.25 12.91 -7.32
CA LEU A 109 -19.90 14.26 -6.87
C LEU A 109 -21.09 15.22 -6.96
N GLU A 110 -21.98 15.03 -7.94
CA GLU A 110 -23.24 15.81 -8.08
C GLU A 110 -24.24 15.54 -6.94
N THR A 111 -24.15 14.39 -6.27
CA THR A 111 -24.98 14.11 -5.08
C THR A 111 -24.47 14.82 -3.82
N LEU A 112 -23.23 15.31 -3.84
CA LEU A 112 -22.66 16.04 -2.71
C LEU A 112 -23.09 17.51 -2.75
N PRO A 113 -23.24 18.16 -1.59
CA PRO A 113 -23.55 19.58 -1.54
C PRO A 113 -22.48 20.40 -2.26
N ASP A 114 -22.92 21.38 -3.05
CA ASP A 114 -22.04 22.24 -3.85
C ASP A 114 -21.02 22.97 -2.96
N TRP A 115 -19.78 23.03 -3.47
CA TRP A 115 -18.70 23.77 -2.81
C TRP A 115 -18.84 25.27 -3.11
N SER A 116 -19.11 26.07 -2.08
CA SER A 116 -19.33 27.53 -2.20
C SER A 116 -18.06 28.38 -2.42
N GLY A 117 -16.89 27.75 -2.61
CA GLY A 117 -15.67 28.47 -3.01
C GLY A 117 -14.96 29.31 -1.94
N GLU A 118 -15.48 29.37 -0.71
CA GLU A 118 -14.88 30.16 0.39
C GLU A 118 -13.58 29.56 0.94
#